data_AF-A0A657ANG4-F1
#
_entry.id   AF-A0A657ANG4-F1
#
_cell.length_a   1.000
_cell.length_b   1.000
_cell.length_c   1.000
_cell.angle_alpha   90.00
_cell.angle_beta   90.00
_cell.angle_gamma   90.00
#
_symmetry.space_group_name_H-M   'P 1'
#
loop_
_entity.id
_entity.type
_entity.pdbx_description
1 polymer ?
#
loop_
_entity_poly.entity_id
_entity_poly.type
_entity_poly.pdbx_seq_one_letter_code
_entity_poly.pdbx_strand_id
1 'polypeptide(L)'
;MASNSLTECIVYGQAAANDINRKSADIPEPPDAPLWDESQVTDSDEDVVISHNWDELRRFMWDYVGIVRTNKRLQRAKHRVDLLHQEILDYYSNYSVTNDLLELRNLVTVADLIICSAIQRKESRGLHYTLDYPERLPSAKDTVLTPTNYSTRDW
;
A
#
# COMPACT_ATOMS: atom_id res chain seq x y z
N MET A 1 -2.06 17.46 13.61
CA MET A 1 -1.96 18.92 13.38
C MET A 1 -2.79 19.21 12.14
N ALA A 2 -3.80 20.08 12.23
CA ALA A 2 -4.60 20.47 11.07
C ALA A 2 -3.80 21.48 10.20
N SER A 3 -4.07 21.52 8.89
CA SER A 3 -3.48 22.45 7.90
C SER A 3 -2.05 22.17 7.40
N ASN A 4 -1.32 21.20 7.97
CA ASN A 4 0.02 20.87 7.45
C ASN A 4 -0.01 20.18 6.08
N SER A 5 -1.05 19.40 5.78
CA SER A 5 -1.12 18.59 4.57
C SER A 5 -1.11 19.43 3.28
N LEU A 6 -1.85 20.55 3.26
CA LEU A 6 -1.87 21.43 2.08
C LEU A 6 -0.53 22.16 1.91
N THR A 7 0.04 22.67 3.01
CA THR A 7 1.35 23.33 2.98
C THR A 7 2.45 22.37 2.56
N GLU A 8 2.41 21.12 3.04
CA GLU A 8 3.30 20.04 2.62
C GLU A 8 3.25 19.85 1.11
N CYS A 9 2.06 19.70 0.52
CA CYS A 9 1.91 19.56 -0.94
C CYS A 9 2.53 20.72 -1.72
N ILE A 10 2.33 21.97 -1.28
CA ILE A 10 2.89 23.15 -1.96
C ILE A 10 4.42 23.16 -1.87
N VAL A 11 4.97 22.92 -0.68
CA VAL A 11 6.41 22.95 -0.44
C VAL A 11 7.11 21.84 -1.21
N TYR A 12 6.63 20.60 -1.11
CA TYR A 12 7.23 19.48 -1.83
C TYR A 12 7.01 19.56 -3.33
N GLY A 13 5.86 20.06 -3.79
CA GLY A 13 5.61 20.31 -5.21
C GLY A 13 6.61 21.29 -5.82
N GLN A 14 6.86 22.41 -5.14
CA GLN A 14 7.85 23.40 -5.58
C GLN A 14 9.28 22.84 -5.53
N ALA A 15 9.64 22.14 -4.45
CA ALA A 15 10.96 21.53 -4.31
C ALA A 15 11.23 20.48 -5.39
N ALA A 16 10.25 19.60 -5.66
CA ALA A 16 10.34 18.59 -6.71
C ALA A 16 10.44 19.23 -8.09
N ALA A 17 9.62 20.24 -8.39
CA ALA A 17 9.68 20.95 -9.67
C ALA A 17 11.06 21.60 -9.92
N ASN A 18 11.64 22.22 -8.89
CA ASN A 18 12.97 22.82 -8.99
C ASN A 18 14.05 21.76 -9.25
N ASP A 19 13.98 20.62 -8.56
CA ASP A 19 14.95 19.53 -8.75
C ASP A 19 14.82 18.88 -10.14
N ILE A 20 13.59 18.64 -10.60
CA ILE A 20 13.29 18.13 -11.95
C ILE A 20 13.84 19.09 -13.01
N ASN A 21 13.55 20.39 -12.90
CA ASN A 21 14.03 21.38 -13.87
C ASN A 21 15.55 21.52 -13.90
N ARG A 22 16.23 21.31 -12.76
CA ARG A 22 17.69 21.31 -12.69
C ARG A 22 18.30 20.11 -13.41
N LYS A 23 17.64 18.95 -13.32
CA LYS A 23 18.14 17.68 -13.87
C LYS A 23 17.63 17.40 -15.29
N SER A 24 16.63 18.13 -15.78
CA SER A 24 15.90 17.80 -17.02
C SER A 24 16.81 17.70 -18.24
N ALA A 25 17.85 18.52 -18.32
CA ALA A 25 18.84 18.47 -19.40
C ALA A 25 19.74 17.22 -19.35
N ASP A 26 19.87 16.59 -18.18
CA ASP A 26 20.72 15.42 -17.94
C ASP A 26 19.92 14.10 -17.95
N ILE A 27 18.61 14.14 -18.18
CA ILE A 27 17.76 12.94 -18.24
C ILE A 27 18.00 12.25 -19.60
N PRO A 28 18.45 10.98 -19.63
CA PRO A 28 18.61 10.25 -20.87
C PRO A 28 17.25 9.98 -21.53
N GLU A 29 17.26 9.73 -22.84
CA GLU A 29 16.04 9.29 -23.53
C GLU A 29 15.50 7.99 -22.89
N PRO A 30 14.17 7.89 -22.72
CA PRO A 30 13.58 6.69 -22.15
C PRO A 30 13.84 5.49 -23.08
N PRO A 31 14.14 4.30 -22.53
CA PRO A 31 14.26 3.11 -23.34
C PRO A 31 12.91 2.74 -23.97
N ASP A 32 12.95 2.02 -25.09
CA ASP A 32 11.76 1.42 -25.68
C ASP A 32 11.09 0.49 -24.65
N ALA A 33 9.83 0.76 -24.35
CA ALA A 33 9.03 -0.05 -23.44
C ALA A 33 8.06 -0.93 -24.24
N PRO A 34 7.84 -2.19 -23.82
CA PRO A 34 6.82 -3.03 -24.43
C PRO A 34 5.43 -2.42 -24.21
N LEU A 35 4.56 -2.57 -25.20
CA LEU A 35 3.15 -2.25 -25.03
C LEU A 35 2.52 -3.21 -24.02
N TRP A 36 1.45 -2.74 -23.37
CA TRP A 36 0.64 -3.59 -22.49
C TRP A 36 0.05 -4.76 -23.28
N ASP A 37 0.16 -5.97 -22.76
CA ASP A 37 -0.38 -7.18 -23.38
C ASP A 37 -1.76 -7.51 -22.80
N GLU A 38 -2.80 -7.33 -23.62
CA GLU A 38 -4.20 -7.66 -23.28
C GLU A 38 -4.64 -9.03 -23.83
N SER A 39 -3.74 -9.82 -24.42
CA SER A 39 -4.11 -11.00 -25.22
C SER A 39 -4.52 -12.23 -24.41
N GLN A 40 -4.20 -12.30 -23.12
CA GLN A 40 -4.41 -13.48 -22.26
C GLN A 40 -5.76 -13.48 -21.51
N VAL A 41 -6.75 -12.80 -22.06
CA VAL A 41 -7.85 -12.29 -21.26
C VAL A 41 -9.20 -12.81 -21.75
N THR A 42 -10.00 -13.36 -20.83
CA THR A 42 -11.42 -13.68 -21.05
C THR A 42 -12.34 -12.68 -20.37
N ASP A 43 -13.50 -12.41 -20.99
CA ASP A 43 -14.59 -11.62 -20.42
C ASP A 43 -15.28 -12.45 -19.32
N SER A 44 -15.40 -11.92 -18.10
CA SER A 44 -15.90 -12.68 -16.96
C SER A 44 -16.83 -11.87 -16.06
N ASP A 45 -17.93 -12.49 -15.64
CA ASP A 45 -18.93 -12.04 -14.66
C ASP A 45 -18.39 -11.89 -13.21
N GLU A 46 -17.10 -11.58 -13.02
CA GLU A 46 -16.40 -11.54 -11.72
C GLU A 46 -16.54 -10.20 -10.97
N ASP A 47 -17.23 -9.20 -11.56
CA ASP A 47 -17.47 -7.88 -10.94
C ASP A 47 -18.10 -8.00 -9.54
N VAL A 48 -18.96 -9.01 -9.34
CA VAL A 48 -19.60 -9.30 -8.05
C VAL A 48 -18.56 -9.70 -7.01
N VAL A 49 -17.58 -10.52 -7.37
CA VAL A 49 -16.53 -10.99 -6.46
C VAL A 49 -15.56 -9.87 -6.10
N ILE A 50 -15.19 -9.03 -7.07
CA ILE A 50 -14.35 -7.86 -6.84
C ILE A 50 -15.01 -6.92 -5.82
N SER A 51 -16.31 -6.64 -5.99
CA SER A 51 -17.08 -5.81 -5.08
C SER A 51 -17.14 -6.41 -3.66
N HIS A 52 -17.34 -7.72 -3.54
CA HIS A 52 -17.29 -8.41 -2.26
C HIS A 52 -15.93 -8.32 -1.56
N ASN A 53 -14.83 -8.50 -2.30
CA ASN A 53 -13.48 -8.43 -1.78
C ASN A 53 -13.12 -7.01 -1.31
N TRP A 54 -13.59 -6.00 -2.03
CA TRP A 54 -13.43 -4.60 -1.64
C TRP A 54 -14.14 -4.30 -0.31
N ASP A 55 -15.37 -4.79 -0.16
CA ASP A 55 -16.16 -4.67 1.07
C ASP A 55 -15.51 -5.41 2.25
N GLU A 56 -15.01 -6.64 2.01
CA GLU A 56 -14.30 -7.42 3.00
C GLU A 56 -13.05 -6.69 3.52
N LEU A 57 -12.21 -6.20 2.59
CA LEU A 57 -10.99 -5.47 2.91
C LEU A 57 -11.27 -4.30 3.85
N ARG A 58 -12.24 -3.45 3.50
CA ARG A 58 -12.60 -2.27 4.30
C ARG A 58 -13.12 -2.66 5.68
N ARG A 59 -13.96 -3.69 5.76
CA ARG A 59 -14.53 -4.16 7.03
C ARG A 59 -13.43 -4.64 7.98
N PHE A 60 -12.54 -5.52 7.53
CA PHE A 60 -11.52 -6.02 8.46
C PHE A 60 -10.42 -4.99 8.77
N MET A 61 -10.11 -4.08 7.83
CA MET A 61 -9.17 -2.98 8.11
C MET A 61 -9.72 -2.06 9.21
N TRP A 62 -11.03 -1.79 9.18
CA TRP A 62 -11.71 -1.06 10.25
C TRP A 62 -11.66 -1.81 11.59
N ASP A 63 -12.05 -3.09 11.60
CA ASP A 63 -12.19 -3.88 12.83
C ASP A 63 -10.84 -4.21 13.50
N TYR A 64 -9.81 -4.47 12.69
CA TYR A 64 -8.54 -5.03 13.18
C TYR A 64 -7.37 -4.04 13.15
N VAL A 65 -7.44 -3.02 12.29
CA VAL A 65 -6.34 -2.04 12.06
C VAL A 65 -6.80 -0.60 12.34
N GLY A 66 -8.02 -0.43 12.86
CA GLY A 66 -8.61 0.84 13.26
C GLY A 66 -7.93 1.52 14.47
N ILE A 67 -8.71 2.28 15.24
CA ILE A 67 -8.18 3.16 16.30
C ILE A 67 -7.47 2.37 17.41
N VAL A 68 -8.07 1.27 17.87
CA VAL A 68 -7.55 0.43 18.95
C VAL A 68 -7.11 -0.91 18.40
N ARG A 69 -5.82 -1.22 18.55
CA ARG A 69 -5.18 -2.40 17.98
C ARG A 69 -4.75 -3.40 19.04
N THR A 70 -4.59 -4.65 18.60
CA THR A 70 -3.89 -5.70 19.36
C THR A 70 -3.09 -6.57 18.41
N ASN A 71 -2.03 -7.21 18.90
CA ASN A 71 -1.22 -8.17 18.14
C ASN A 71 -2.11 -9.24 17.50
N LYS A 72 -3.07 -9.78 18.26
CA LYS A 72 -3.99 -10.81 17.76
C LYS A 72 -4.86 -10.31 16.61
N ARG A 73 -5.37 -9.07 16.67
CA ARG A 73 -6.16 -8.47 15.59
C ARG A 73 -5.30 -8.19 14.36
N LEU A 74 -4.10 -7.65 14.54
CA LEU A 74 -3.18 -7.38 13.44
C LEU A 74 -2.75 -8.66 12.72
N GLN A 75 -2.50 -9.75 13.44
CA GLN A 75 -2.19 -11.05 12.83
C GLN A 75 -3.39 -11.62 12.05
N ARG A 76 -4.62 -11.43 12.53
CA ARG A 76 -5.82 -11.80 11.78
C ARG A 76 -5.97 -10.98 10.50
N ALA A 77 -5.72 -9.67 10.55
CA ALA A 77 -5.73 -8.82 9.37
C ALA A 77 -4.66 -9.26 8.37
N LYS A 78 -3.44 -9.59 8.84
CA LYS A 78 -2.36 -10.10 8.00
C LYS A 78 -2.76 -11.36 7.25
N HIS A 79 -3.34 -12.33 7.95
CA HIS A 79 -3.79 -13.56 7.33
C HIS A 79 -4.85 -13.32 6.24
N ARG A 80 -5.81 -12.43 6.48
CA ARG A 80 -6.86 -12.09 5.49
C ARG A 80 -6.31 -11.36 4.27
N VAL A 81 -5.43 -10.38 4.48
CA VAL A 81 -4.86 -9.62 3.35
C VAL A 81 -3.97 -10.52 2.48
N ASP A 82 -3.30 -11.52 3.08
CA ASP A 82 -2.52 -12.52 2.33
C ASP A 82 -3.41 -13.41 1.45
N LEU A 83 -4.58 -13.82 1.94
CA LEU A 83 -5.55 -14.59 1.15
C LEU A 83 -6.09 -13.76 -0.02
N LEU A 84 -6.53 -12.53 0.23
CA LEU A 84 -7.00 -11.62 -0.83
C LEU A 84 -5.90 -11.36 -1.87
N HIS A 85 -4.65 -11.22 -1.44
CA HIS A 85 -3.55 -11.03 -2.37
C HIS A 85 -3.33 -12.25 -3.27
N GLN A 86 -3.49 -13.47 -2.75
CA GLN A 86 -3.41 -14.69 -3.56
C GLN A 86 -4.56 -14.78 -4.56
N GLU A 87 -5.79 -14.55 -4.11
CA GLU A 87 -6.98 -14.56 -4.97
C GLU A 87 -6.86 -13.54 -6.13
N ILE A 88 -6.36 -12.33 -5.84
CA ILE A 88 -6.15 -11.29 -6.86
C ILE A 88 -5.11 -11.69 -7.91
N LEU A 89 -4.04 -12.40 -7.52
CA LEU A 89 -3.03 -12.89 -8.47
C LEU A 89 -3.62 -13.96 -9.40
N ASP A 90 -4.47 -14.82 -8.86
CA ASP A 90 -5.18 -15.84 -9.65
C ASP A 90 -6.16 -15.19 -10.63
N TYR A 91 -6.84 -14.11 -10.23
CA TYR A 91 -7.68 -13.34 -11.15
C TYR A 91 -6.85 -12.67 -12.26
N TYR A 92 -5.75 -12.00 -11.90
CA TYR A 92 -4.93 -11.26 -12.87
C TYR A 92 -4.34 -12.15 -13.97
N SER A 93 -4.14 -13.43 -13.68
CA SER A 93 -3.58 -14.39 -14.64
C SER A 93 -4.58 -14.83 -15.71
N ASN A 94 -5.88 -14.58 -15.52
CA ASN A 94 -6.96 -15.17 -16.33
C ASN A 94 -7.98 -14.14 -16.88
N TYR A 95 -7.99 -12.89 -16.42
CA TYR A 95 -9.08 -11.93 -16.68
C TYR A 95 -8.62 -10.55 -17.17
N SER A 96 -9.57 -9.80 -17.74
CA SER A 96 -9.37 -8.44 -18.22
C SER A 96 -8.96 -7.52 -17.08
N VAL A 97 -8.00 -6.63 -17.35
CA VAL A 97 -7.68 -5.56 -16.42
C VAL A 97 -8.80 -4.53 -16.44
N THR A 98 -9.61 -4.51 -15.38
CA THR A 98 -10.65 -3.50 -15.15
C THR A 98 -10.18 -2.47 -14.12
N ASN A 99 -10.86 -1.31 -14.06
CA ASN A 99 -10.55 -0.28 -13.07
C ASN A 99 -10.72 -0.79 -11.63
N ASP A 100 -11.80 -1.53 -11.37
CA ASP A 100 -12.14 -2.06 -10.06
C ASP A 100 -11.11 -3.11 -9.59
N LEU A 101 -10.64 -3.97 -10.51
CA LEU A 101 -9.58 -4.93 -10.21
C LEU A 101 -8.25 -4.23 -9.86
N LEU A 102 -7.90 -3.17 -10.60
CA LEU A 102 -6.70 -2.37 -10.30
C LEU A 102 -6.82 -1.65 -8.96
N GLU A 103 -7.98 -1.06 -8.65
CA GLU A 103 -8.22 -0.43 -7.37
C GLU A 103 -8.10 -1.43 -6.23
N LEU A 104 -8.78 -2.58 -6.32
CA LEU A 104 -8.73 -3.62 -5.30
C LEU A 104 -7.29 -4.09 -5.05
N ARG A 105 -6.52 -4.35 -6.12
CA ARG A 105 -5.10 -4.74 -6.03
C ARG A 105 -4.28 -3.69 -5.27
N ASN A 106 -4.45 -2.43 -5.62
CA ASN A 106 -3.72 -1.33 -4.98
C ASN A 106 -4.10 -1.19 -3.50
N LEU A 107 -5.39 -1.29 -3.18
CA LEU A 107 -5.89 -1.23 -1.80
C LEU A 107 -5.35 -2.39 -0.95
N VAL A 108 -5.37 -3.62 -1.47
CA VAL A 108 -4.81 -4.79 -0.78
C VAL A 108 -3.32 -4.61 -0.52
N THR A 109 -2.56 -4.12 -1.51
CA THR A 109 -1.12 -3.84 -1.36
C THR A 109 -0.87 -2.82 -0.26
N VAL A 110 -1.57 -1.68 -0.29
CA VAL A 110 -1.41 -0.63 0.74
C VAL A 110 -1.86 -1.12 2.12
N ALA A 111 -2.93 -1.91 2.18
CA ALA A 111 -3.41 -2.50 3.43
C ALA A 111 -2.35 -3.42 4.06
N ASP A 112 -1.69 -4.26 3.26
CA ASP A 112 -0.62 -5.12 3.75
C ASP A 112 0.56 -4.31 4.31
N LEU A 113 0.96 -3.23 3.63
CA LEU A 113 2.02 -2.33 4.10
C LEU A 113 1.64 -1.66 5.44
N ILE A 114 0.39 -1.22 5.59
CA ILE A 114 -0.13 -0.64 6.84
C ILE A 114 -0.11 -1.69 7.96
N ILE A 115 -0.59 -2.91 7.69
CA ILE A 115 -0.62 -4.02 8.65
C ILE A 115 0.80 -4.38 9.09
N CYS A 116 1.72 -4.59 8.15
CA CYS A 116 3.12 -4.88 8.42
C CYS A 116 3.76 -3.79 9.28
N SER A 117 3.50 -2.52 8.94
CA SER A 117 4.01 -1.38 9.71
C SER A 117 3.46 -1.34 11.14
N ALA A 118 2.17 -1.64 11.32
CA ALA A 118 1.53 -1.72 12.63
C ALA A 118 2.06 -2.89 13.46
N ILE A 119 2.32 -4.05 12.84
CA ILE A 119 2.88 -5.23 13.51
C ILE A 119 4.30 -4.95 14.00
N GLN A 120 5.13 -4.28 13.21
CA GLN A 120 6.53 -3.98 13.59
C GLN A 120 6.63 -2.99 14.77
N ARG A 121 5.64 -2.09 14.94
CA ARG A 121 5.67 -1.07 15.99
C ARG A 121 5.22 -1.61 17.36
N LYS A 122 6.19 -1.85 18.24
CA LYS A 122 6.01 -2.38 19.62
C LYS A 122 5.90 -1.28 20.69
N GLU A 123 5.09 -0.27 20.42
CA GLU A 123 4.79 0.86 21.32
C GLU A 123 3.43 1.47 20.96
N SER A 124 2.89 2.35 21.80
CA SER A 124 1.75 3.20 21.44
C SER A 124 2.17 4.67 21.33
N ARG A 125 2.04 5.24 20.13
CA ARG A 125 2.48 6.59 19.80
C ARG A 125 1.61 7.22 18.71
N GLY A 126 1.10 8.43 18.96
CA GLY A 126 0.32 9.18 18.00
C GLY A 126 -0.94 8.42 17.56
N LEU A 127 -1.08 8.19 16.25
CA LEU A 127 -2.19 7.45 15.63
C LEU A 127 -2.03 5.92 15.69
N HIS A 128 -0.96 5.42 16.30
CA HIS A 128 -0.79 4.00 16.57
C HIS A 128 -0.98 3.70 18.04
N TYR A 129 -2.13 3.12 18.36
CA TYR A 129 -2.50 2.74 19.72
C TYR A 129 -2.79 1.24 19.79
N THR A 130 -2.00 0.53 20.59
CA THR A 130 -2.09 -0.92 20.77
C THR A 130 -2.12 -1.28 22.26
N LEU A 131 -3.04 -2.16 22.64
CA LEU A 131 -3.21 -2.56 24.05
C LEU A 131 -2.05 -3.44 24.54
N ASP A 132 -1.36 -4.14 23.65
CA ASP A 132 -0.23 -5.00 24.01
C ASP A 132 1.04 -4.20 24.37
N TYR A 133 1.14 -2.95 23.89
CA TYR A 133 2.26 -2.05 24.15
C TYR A 133 1.72 -0.64 24.42
N PRO A 134 1.16 -0.38 25.62
CA PRO A 134 0.47 0.87 25.93
C PRO A 134 1.42 2.07 26.07
N GLU A 135 2.68 1.80 26.39
CA GLU A 135 3.70 2.83 26.62
C GLU A 135 4.47 3.21 25.35
N ARG A 136 5.10 4.38 25.41
CA ARG A 136 6.04 4.85 24.39
C ARG A 136 7.45 4.32 24.67
N LEU A 137 8.18 3.96 23.63
CA LEU A 137 9.61 3.70 23.74
C LEU A 137 10.38 5.02 23.94
N PRO A 138 11.57 4.98 24.58
CA PRO A 138 12.37 6.19 24.82
C PRO A 138 12.81 6.88 23.52
N SER A 139 13.08 6.11 22.47
CA SER A 139 13.51 6.60 21.17
C SER A 139 12.46 6.25 20.11
N ALA A 140 11.95 7.27 19.43
CA ALA A 140 11.06 7.08 18.29
C ALA A 140 11.86 6.71 17.05
N LYS A 141 11.37 5.72 16.30
CA LYS A 141 11.94 5.32 15.01
C LYS A 141 10.82 5.16 13.99
N ASP A 142 11.09 5.58 12.77
CA ASP A 142 10.19 5.35 11.65
C ASP A 142 10.16 3.85 11.32
N THR A 143 8.99 3.39 10.86
CA THR A 143 8.85 2.03 10.34
C THR A 143 9.14 2.08 8.86
N VAL A 144 10.22 1.43 8.44
CA VAL A 144 10.64 1.36 7.04
C VAL A 144 10.44 -0.07 6.55
N LEU A 145 9.66 -0.22 5.49
CA LEU A 145 9.47 -1.49 4.81
C LEU A 145 10.31 -1.48 3.53
N THR A 146 11.13 -2.51 3.36
CA THR A 146 11.97 -2.69 2.16
C THR A 146 11.42 -3.88 1.37
N PRO A 147 11.05 -3.71 0.10
CA PRO A 147 10.57 -4.83 -0.70
C PRO A 147 11.71 -5.82 -0.95
N THR A 148 11.38 -7.11 -1.06
CA THR A 148 12.38 -8.19 -1.17
C THR A 148 13.19 -8.14 -2.47
N ASN A 149 12.64 -7.53 -3.52
CA ASN A 149 13.29 -7.29 -4.80
C ASN A 149 14.03 -5.94 -4.87
N TYR A 150 14.16 -5.22 -3.75
CA TYR A 150 14.90 -3.96 -3.70
C TYR A 150 16.40 -4.22 -3.84
N SER A 151 16.92 -4.10 -5.06
CA SER A 151 18.36 -4.05 -5.33
C SER A 151 18.83 -2.61 -5.23
N THR A 152 19.77 -2.31 -4.34
CA THR A 152 20.52 -1.03 -4.29
C THR A 152 21.49 -0.90 -5.46
N ARG A 153 21.11 -1.33 -6.67
CA ARG A 153 21.94 -1.06 -7.84
C ARG A 153 21.81 0.43 -8.10
N ASP A 154 22.91 1.13 -7.85
CA ASP A 154 23.12 2.53 -8.23
C ASP A 154 22.59 2.73 -9.66
N TRP A 155 21.65 3.65 -9.78
CA TRP A 155 21.08 4.14 -11.03
C TRP A 155 22.12 4.97 -11.79
#